data_AF-A0A929EUS9-F1
#
_entry.id   AF-A0A929EUS9-F1
#
_cell.length_a   1.000
_cell.length_b   1.000
_cell.length_c   1.000
_cell.angle_alpha   90.00
_cell.angle_beta   90.00
_cell.angle_gamma   90.00
#
_symmetry.space_group_name_H-M   'P 1'
#
loop_
_entity.id
_entity.type
_entity.pdbx_description
1 polymer ?
#
loop_
_entity_poly.entity_id
_entity_poly.type
_entity_poly.pdbx_seq_one_letter_code
_entity_poly.pdbx_strand_id
1 'polypeptide(L)'
;MSPIKKYCAKNPAAVSAAGAALVALLAVGQVANAAQDSRPPPLPIEPTDVVESLPRDYPPNWFLVHDVGFFHMSDGKVYILDSAAETSSRAIKGMFNVSYMGNLAQSARRGEIYATEAFHPRGTRGDRIDVLTIWDTATLTPKGEVMLRPGKRLFGMPERYAVVTLDNDRFLAIANFSPATSATIIDLDTREIVAEIPTPGCSLVYPTGKLGFSSLCADGRFMSTELNTDGTLLKQTRTDSFFSSDDNPIYERPAVIDGIAYFPSIAGLVYPVDVRGKVAEVGEAWSLVSEQEREQNWAPGGIVLIDRDDQGRFYVIMHADAKDGSYQGGGSEVWVFDAVKKQRVMRIALREWGLSLGLSRGKNPVLMVVNPMTMSLEMYNTESGEFISSIDDFGQETPLMMTGSK
;
A
#
# COMPACT_ATOMS: atom_id res chain seq x y z
N MET A 1 -3.31 58.56 -0.46
CA MET A 1 -2.79 58.93 0.88
C MET A 1 -1.28 58.74 0.87
N SER A 2 -0.56 59.67 1.50
CA SER A 2 0.85 60.04 1.30
C SER A 2 1.92 58.94 1.21
N PRO A 3 2.99 59.17 0.40
CA PRO A 3 4.23 58.40 0.39
C PRO A 3 5.31 59.03 1.30
N ILE A 4 6.26 58.21 1.81
CA ILE A 4 7.44 58.67 2.54
C ILE A 4 8.67 58.73 1.63
N LYS A 5 9.45 59.79 1.86
CA LYS A 5 10.40 60.47 0.97
C LYS A 5 11.77 59.80 0.83
N LYS A 6 12.35 59.98 -0.36
CA LYS A 6 13.79 59.97 -0.65
C LYS A 6 14.51 61.09 0.12
N TYR A 7 15.74 60.85 0.56
CA TYR A 7 16.75 61.89 0.79
C TYR A 7 18.02 61.57 0.01
N CYS A 8 18.46 62.57 -0.76
CA CYS A 8 19.70 62.64 -1.53
C CYS A 8 20.28 64.04 -1.27
N ALA A 9 21.57 64.13 -0.95
CA ALA A 9 22.43 65.32 -1.03
C ALA A 9 23.88 64.79 -1.05
N LYS A 10 24.76 64.93 -2.07
CA LYS A 10 25.36 66.12 -2.73
C LYS A 10 25.90 67.13 -1.69
N ASN A 11 27.14 67.61 -1.69
CA ASN A 11 28.29 67.69 -2.61
C ASN A 11 29.46 68.35 -1.80
N PRO A 12 30.45 69.08 -2.34
CA PRO A 12 31.70 68.71 -3.00
C PRO A 12 32.96 69.31 -2.31
N ALA A 13 34.18 69.07 -2.83
CA ALA A 13 35.20 70.09 -3.14
C ALA A 13 36.60 69.48 -3.33
N ALA A 14 37.26 69.93 -4.40
CA ALA A 14 38.62 69.61 -4.84
C ALA A 14 39.59 70.75 -4.46
N VAL A 15 40.90 70.47 -4.28
CA VAL A 15 42.03 71.34 -4.67
C VAL A 15 43.32 70.51 -4.89
N SER A 16 43.91 70.73 -6.09
CA SER A 16 45.29 70.66 -6.62
C SER A 16 46.49 70.48 -5.64
N ALA A 17 47.73 70.10 -5.99
CA ALA A 17 48.45 69.67 -7.19
C ALA A 17 49.92 69.35 -6.81
N ALA A 18 50.65 68.75 -7.77
CA ALA A 18 52.11 68.73 -7.96
C ALA A 18 52.95 67.62 -7.28
N GLY A 19 53.61 66.82 -8.12
CA GLY A 19 54.99 66.43 -7.86
C GLY A 19 55.40 65.01 -8.25
N ALA A 20 56.15 64.94 -9.36
CA ALA A 20 57.18 63.94 -9.68
C ALA A 20 56.75 62.53 -10.14
N ALA A 21 57.05 62.29 -11.42
CA ALA A 21 57.06 61.02 -12.09
C ALA A 21 58.11 60.06 -11.51
N LEU A 22 57.71 58.80 -11.30
CA LEU A 22 58.61 57.65 -11.32
C LEU A 22 57.94 56.56 -12.16
N VAL A 23 58.52 56.29 -13.32
CA VAL A 23 58.11 55.20 -14.23
C VAL A 23 58.57 53.89 -13.59
N ALA A 24 57.64 53.14 -13.03
CA ALA A 24 57.85 51.73 -12.66
C ALA A 24 57.09 50.87 -13.68
N LEU A 25 57.84 50.09 -14.47
CA LEU A 25 57.30 49.02 -15.30
C LEU A 25 56.61 48.00 -14.39
N LEU A 26 55.29 48.09 -14.27
CA LEU A 26 54.46 47.00 -13.79
C LEU A 26 54.14 46.12 -15.00
N ALA A 27 54.84 44.99 -15.09
CA ALA A 27 54.44 43.89 -15.94
C ALA A 27 53.01 43.49 -15.56
N VAL A 28 52.04 43.83 -16.42
CA VAL A 28 50.68 43.29 -16.34
C VAL A 28 50.80 41.82 -16.72
N GLY A 29 51.12 40.98 -15.75
CA GLY A 29 50.90 39.55 -15.86
C GLY A 29 49.41 39.36 -16.04
N GLN A 30 48.99 39.01 -17.27
CA GLN A 30 47.68 38.43 -17.49
C GLN A 30 47.62 37.14 -16.68
N VAL A 31 47.09 37.23 -15.45
CA VAL A 31 46.61 36.06 -14.74
C VAL A 31 45.36 35.66 -15.50
N ALA A 32 45.53 34.80 -16.51
CA ALA A 32 44.43 34.04 -17.04
C ALA A 32 43.90 33.21 -15.86
N ASN A 33 42.83 33.69 -15.22
CA ASN A 33 41.96 32.85 -14.42
C ASN A 33 41.35 31.85 -15.40
N ALA A 34 42.09 30.78 -15.70
CA ALA A 34 41.50 29.53 -16.11
C ALA A 34 40.66 29.10 -14.91
N ALA A 35 39.38 29.48 -14.90
CA ALA A 35 38.39 28.75 -14.14
C ALA A 35 38.57 27.30 -14.56
N GLN A 36 39.18 26.49 -13.69
CA GLN A 36 39.15 25.04 -13.84
C GLN A 36 37.68 24.69 -13.96
N ASP A 37 37.28 24.32 -15.17
CA ASP A 37 35.98 23.80 -15.51
C ASP A 37 35.83 22.54 -14.64
N SER A 38 35.26 22.71 -13.43
CA SER A 38 35.10 21.66 -12.42
C SER A 38 33.95 20.74 -12.81
N ARG A 39 33.91 20.35 -14.08
CA ARG A 39 32.96 19.36 -14.57
C ARG A 39 33.43 18.02 -14.02
N PRO A 40 32.55 17.24 -13.39
CA PRO A 40 32.90 15.87 -13.04
C PRO A 40 33.39 15.15 -14.31
N PRO A 41 34.34 14.21 -14.16
CA PRO A 41 34.84 13.43 -15.30
C PRO A 41 33.65 12.82 -16.06
N PRO A 42 33.72 12.74 -17.40
CA PRO A 42 32.67 12.10 -18.17
C PRO A 42 32.43 10.69 -17.64
N LEU A 43 31.16 10.34 -17.44
CA LEU A 43 30.78 9.01 -17.01
C LEU A 43 31.31 7.97 -18.02
N PRO A 44 31.66 6.76 -17.56
CA PRO A 44 31.97 5.65 -18.45
C PRO A 44 30.88 5.48 -19.51
N ILE A 45 31.26 5.06 -20.73
CA ILE A 45 30.28 4.70 -21.75
C ILE A 45 29.46 3.54 -21.21
N GLU A 46 28.18 3.78 -20.94
CA GLU A 46 27.25 2.75 -20.49
C GLU A 46 26.99 1.76 -21.64
N PRO A 47 26.98 0.45 -21.38
CA PRO A 47 26.52 -0.52 -22.37
C PRO A 47 25.05 -0.24 -22.72
N THR A 48 24.74 -0.16 -24.01
CA THR A 48 23.37 0.03 -24.49
C THR A 48 22.59 -1.28 -24.44
N ASP A 49 21.25 -1.19 -24.47
CA ASP A 49 20.32 -2.33 -24.53
C ASP A 49 20.37 -3.27 -23.31
N VAL A 50 20.82 -2.78 -22.15
CA VAL A 50 20.74 -3.50 -20.88
C VAL A 50 19.40 -3.18 -20.21
N VAL A 51 18.53 -4.18 -20.12
CA VAL A 51 17.33 -4.14 -19.28
C VAL A 51 17.61 -4.95 -18.02
N GLU A 52 17.65 -4.27 -16.88
CA GLU A 52 17.85 -4.91 -15.58
C GLU A 52 16.65 -5.81 -15.22
N SER A 53 16.93 -6.87 -14.47
CA SER A 53 15.92 -7.80 -13.97
C SER A 53 15.96 -7.89 -12.45
N LEU A 54 14.79 -8.01 -11.85
CA LEU A 54 14.59 -8.32 -10.44
C LEU A 54 14.79 -9.81 -10.18
N PRO A 55 15.11 -10.20 -8.92
CA PRO A 55 15.02 -11.59 -8.53
C PRO A 55 13.57 -12.09 -8.68
N ARG A 56 13.42 -13.35 -9.09
CA ARG A 56 12.11 -14.01 -9.19
C ARG A 56 11.35 -13.96 -7.85
N ASP A 57 12.06 -14.30 -6.78
CA ASP A 57 11.56 -14.29 -5.41
C ASP A 57 12.08 -13.02 -4.72
N TYR A 58 11.16 -12.15 -4.31
CA TYR A 58 11.54 -10.87 -3.71
C TYR A 58 12.06 -11.07 -2.29
N PRO A 59 13.17 -10.41 -1.91
CA PRO A 59 13.62 -10.38 -0.53
C PRO A 59 12.53 -9.94 0.45
N PRO A 60 12.51 -10.46 1.69
CA PRO A 60 11.43 -10.23 2.65
C PRO A 60 11.31 -8.77 3.13
N ASN A 61 12.36 -7.98 2.96
CA ASN A 61 12.40 -6.53 3.20
C ASN A 61 11.86 -5.70 2.03
N TRP A 62 11.32 -6.33 0.98
CA TRP A 62 10.74 -5.62 -0.15
C TRP A 62 9.23 -5.41 0.03
N PHE A 63 8.72 -4.36 -0.61
CA PHE A 63 7.33 -3.98 -0.62
C PHE A 63 6.84 -3.82 -2.04
N LEU A 64 5.59 -4.24 -2.27
CA LEU A 64 4.77 -3.75 -3.36
C LEU A 64 3.99 -2.56 -2.81
N VAL A 65 4.29 -1.36 -3.29
CA VAL A 65 3.60 -0.13 -2.92
C VAL A 65 2.70 0.30 -4.06
N HIS A 66 1.40 0.09 -3.87
CA HIS A 66 0.38 0.46 -4.83
C HIS A 66 -0.02 1.91 -4.64
N ASP A 67 0.50 2.74 -5.54
CA ASP A 67 0.07 4.10 -5.75
C ASP A 67 -1.11 4.12 -6.71
N VAL A 68 -2.29 4.37 -6.14
CA VAL A 68 -3.55 4.19 -6.87
C VAL A 68 -3.84 5.31 -7.86
N GLY A 69 -3.01 6.37 -7.87
CA GLY A 69 -3.24 7.59 -8.66
C GLY A 69 -4.63 8.16 -8.44
N PHE A 70 -5.08 8.35 -7.19
CA PHE A 70 -6.50 8.59 -6.83
C PHE A 70 -7.16 9.72 -7.64
N PHE A 71 -6.41 10.77 -7.97
CA PHE A 71 -6.93 11.92 -8.74
C PHE A 71 -6.81 11.76 -10.28
N HIS A 72 -6.19 10.68 -10.76
CA HIS A 72 -6.00 10.32 -12.16
C HIS A 72 -5.95 8.78 -12.28
N MET A 73 -7.01 8.13 -11.82
CA MET A 73 -7.06 6.67 -11.57
C MET A 73 -6.65 5.78 -12.75
N SER A 74 -6.68 6.29 -14.00
CA SER A 74 -6.21 5.53 -15.17
C SER A 74 -4.70 5.22 -15.13
N ASP A 75 -3.93 5.99 -14.36
CA ASP A 75 -2.47 6.00 -14.42
C ASP A 75 -1.85 5.49 -13.11
N GLY A 76 -2.60 4.71 -12.33
CA GLY A 76 -2.11 4.04 -11.12
C GLY A 76 -0.90 3.15 -11.40
N LYS A 77 -0.06 2.96 -10.40
CA LYS A 77 1.24 2.30 -10.50
C LYS A 77 1.63 1.59 -9.23
N VAL A 78 2.48 0.58 -9.36
CA VAL A 78 3.04 -0.18 -8.24
C VAL A 78 4.54 -0.07 -8.28
N TYR A 79 5.11 0.41 -7.18
CA TYR A 79 6.55 0.41 -6.97
C TYR A 79 6.98 -0.86 -6.26
N ILE A 80 8.08 -1.44 -6.71
CA ILE A 80 8.83 -2.44 -5.95
C ILE A 80 9.88 -1.69 -5.15
N LEU A 81 9.73 -1.64 -3.83
CA LEU A 81 10.61 -0.89 -2.93
C LEU A 81 11.39 -1.83 -2.01
N ASP A 82 12.65 -1.53 -1.79
CA ASP A 82 13.54 -2.16 -0.82
C ASP A 82 13.69 -1.26 0.41
N SER A 83 13.12 -1.69 1.54
CA SER A 83 13.16 -0.91 2.78
C SER A 83 14.53 -0.88 3.47
N ALA A 84 15.49 -1.69 3.00
CA ALA A 84 16.85 -1.72 3.54
C ALA A 84 17.84 -0.88 2.72
N ALA A 85 17.38 -0.22 1.65
CA ALA A 85 18.23 0.63 0.84
C ALA A 85 18.67 1.90 1.60
N GLU A 86 19.92 2.31 1.39
CA GLU A 86 20.52 3.47 2.10
C GLU A 86 19.92 4.83 1.69
N THR A 87 19.27 4.90 0.53
CA THR A 87 18.76 6.15 -0.06
C THR A 87 17.43 5.89 -0.77
N SER A 88 16.53 6.88 -0.82
CA SER A 88 15.23 6.78 -1.51
C SER A 88 15.36 6.34 -2.96
N SER A 89 16.35 6.85 -3.70
CA SER A 89 16.58 6.48 -5.11
C SER A 89 16.99 5.02 -5.28
N ARG A 90 17.76 4.45 -4.34
CA ARG A 90 18.14 3.03 -4.34
C ARG A 90 17.04 2.12 -3.79
N ALA A 91 16.05 2.66 -3.10
CA ALA A 91 14.92 1.89 -2.59
C ALA A 91 14.04 1.40 -3.75
N ILE A 92 13.87 2.19 -4.80
CA ILE A 92 13.08 1.79 -5.97
C ILE A 92 13.85 0.75 -6.78
N LYS A 93 13.27 -0.45 -6.92
CA LYS A 93 13.83 -1.55 -7.72
C LYS A 93 13.15 -1.69 -9.06
N GLY A 94 11.88 -1.32 -9.15
CA GLY A 94 11.12 -1.37 -10.38
C GLY A 94 9.72 -0.80 -10.19
N MET A 95 8.99 -0.69 -11.30
CA MET A 95 7.64 -0.16 -11.31
C MET A 95 6.85 -0.79 -12.47
N PHE A 96 5.55 -1.02 -12.25
CA PHE A 96 4.61 -1.39 -13.29
C PHE A 96 3.27 -0.68 -13.08
N ASN A 97 2.48 -0.55 -14.14
CA ASN A 97 1.22 0.18 -14.08
C ASN A 97 0.07 -0.73 -13.62
N VAL A 98 -0.88 -0.13 -12.92
CA VAL A 98 -2.14 -0.75 -12.51
C VAL A 98 -3.25 0.26 -12.74
N SER A 99 -3.91 0.13 -13.88
CA SER A 99 -4.91 1.08 -14.34
C SER A 99 -6.24 0.93 -13.61
N TYR A 100 -6.89 2.06 -13.33
CA TYR A 100 -8.22 2.17 -12.72
C TYR A 100 -8.33 1.41 -11.39
N MET A 101 -7.52 1.86 -10.42
CA MET A 101 -7.52 1.42 -9.01
C MET A 101 -7.62 -0.10 -8.89
N GLY A 102 -6.70 -0.78 -9.56
CA GLY A 102 -6.71 -2.23 -9.63
C GLY A 102 -6.39 -2.91 -8.30
N ASN A 103 -6.95 -4.08 -8.08
CA ASN A 103 -6.59 -4.90 -6.92
C ASN A 103 -5.45 -5.85 -7.28
N LEU A 104 -4.59 -6.13 -6.30
CA LEU A 104 -3.35 -6.88 -6.47
C LEU A 104 -3.31 -8.17 -5.66
N ALA A 105 -2.74 -9.21 -6.26
CA ALA A 105 -2.28 -10.40 -5.55
C ALA A 105 -0.91 -10.82 -6.07
N GLN A 106 -0.02 -11.28 -5.18
CA GLN A 106 1.28 -11.84 -5.56
C GLN A 106 1.30 -13.34 -5.28
N SER A 107 1.83 -14.13 -6.23
CA SER A 107 2.19 -15.53 -6.05
C SER A 107 3.70 -15.70 -6.25
N ALA A 108 4.43 -15.85 -5.13
CA ALA A 108 5.86 -16.18 -5.16
C ALA A 108 6.11 -17.52 -5.85
N ARG A 109 5.25 -18.53 -5.58
CA ARG A 109 5.33 -19.86 -6.19
C ARG A 109 5.36 -19.79 -7.71
N ARG A 110 4.54 -18.92 -8.30
CA ARG A 110 4.43 -18.77 -9.76
C ARG A 110 5.41 -17.74 -10.33
N GLY A 111 5.97 -16.86 -9.49
CA GLY A 111 6.75 -15.72 -9.95
C GLY A 111 5.87 -14.73 -10.71
N GLU A 112 4.63 -14.54 -10.24
CA GLU A 112 3.59 -13.78 -10.94
C GLU A 112 2.89 -12.80 -9.98
N ILE A 113 2.57 -11.62 -10.49
CA ILE A 113 1.71 -10.63 -9.83
C ILE A 113 0.45 -10.47 -10.68
N TYR A 114 -0.70 -10.47 -10.02
CA TYR A 114 -2.02 -10.38 -10.64
C TYR A 114 -2.60 -9.01 -10.34
N ALA A 115 -2.98 -8.28 -11.38
CA ALA A 115 -3.62 -6.98 -11.27
C ALA A 115 -4.97 -7.01 -11.99
N THR A 116 -6.03 -6.58 -11.31
CA THR A 116 -7.31 -6.32 -11.99
C THR A 116 -7.31 -4.92 -12.54
N GLU A 117 -7.51 -4.74 -13.84
CA GLU A 117 -7.44 -3.43 -14.49
C GLU A 117 -8.72 -3.14 -15.27
N ALA A 118 -8.93 -1.87 -15.60
CA ALA A 118 -9.94 -1.48 -16.56
C ALA A 118 -9.32 -0.56 -17.60
N PHE A 119 -9.74 -0.68 -18.85
CA PHE A 119 -9.30 0.17 -19.95
C PHE A 119 -10.50 0.69 -20.73
N HIS A 120 -10.30 1.85 -21.34
CA HIS A 120 -11.23 2.41 -22.31
C HIS A 120 -10.47 2.86 -23.55
N PRO A 121 -11.06 2.75 -24.76
CA PRO A 121 -10.36 3.07 -26.01
C PRO A 121 -10.03 4.56 -26.17
N ARG A 122 -10.57 5.45 -25.31
CA ARG A 122 -10.35 6.91 -25.37
C ARG A 122 -10.11 7.50 -23.99
N GLY A 123 -9.20 6.90 -23.22
CA GLY A 123 -8.84 7.33 -21.87
C GLY A 123 -9.90 6.93 -20.83
N THR A 124 -10.96 7.74 -20.70
CA THR A 124 -12.04 7.54 -19.70
C THR A 124 -13.40 7.20 -20.30
N ARG A 125 -13.47 6.99 -21.61
CA ARG A 125 -14.74 6.78 -22.33
C ARG A 125 -14.64 5.75 -23.46
N GLY A 126 -15.80 5.22 -23.83
CA GLY A 126 -15.95 4.15 -24.80
C GLY A 126 -16.28 2.83 -24.10
N ASP A 127 -16.18 1.72 -24.81
CA ASP A 127 -16.45 0.41 -24.25
C ASP A 127 -15.42 0.08 -23.16
N ARG A 128 -15.92 -0.28 -21.97
CA ARG A 128 -15.08 -0.67 -20.85
C ARG A 128 -14.55 -2.09 -21.08
N ILE A 129 -13.25 -2.25 -20.89
CA ILE A 129 -12.54 -3.53 -20.97
C ILE A 129 -11.98 -3.81 -19.59
N ASP A 130 -12.50 -4.82 -18.88
CA ASP A 130 -11.92 -5.28 -17.63
C ASP A 130 -11.00 -6.48 -17.91
N VAL A 131 -9.80 -6.48 -17.34
CA VAL A 131 -8.83 -7.57 -17.49
C VAL A 131 -8.22 -7.94 -16.16
N LEU A 132 -7.76 -9.18 -16.06
CA LEU A 132 -6.73 -9.56 -15.12
C LEU A 132 -5.40 -9.61 -15.87
N THR A 133 -4.49 -8.69 -15.56
CA THR A 133 -3.13 -8.68 -16.09
C THR A 133 -2.23 -9.52 -15.21
N ILE A 134 -1.42 -10.38 -15.83
CA ILE A 134 -0.46 -11.25 -15.16
C ILE A 134 0.93 -10.71 -15.46
N TRP A 135 1.61 -10.19 -14.44
CA TRP A 135 2.94 -9.61 -14.52
C TRP A 135 4.00 -10.62 -14.09
N ASP A 136 5.15 -10.62 -14.76
CA ASP A 136 6.34 -11.35 -14.35
C ASP A 136 7.06 -10.64 -13.20
N THR A 137 7.43 -11.34 -12.12
CA THR A 137 8.13 -10.70 -11.00
C THR A 137 9.56 -10.28 -11.34
N ALA A 138 10.25 -10.98 -12.25
CA ALA A 138 11.64 -10.65 -12.56
C ALA A 138 11.74 -9.47 -13.55
N THR A 139 10.88 -9.43 -14.56
CA THR A 139 10.97 -8.44 -15.65
C THR A 139 9.94 -7.32 -15.55
N LEU A 140 8.92 -7.48 -14.70
CA LEU A 140 7.77 -6.56 -14.61
C LEU A 140 7.06 -6.35 -15.96
N THR A 141 7.13 -7.33 -16.85
CA THR A 141 6.43 -7.31 -18.13
C THR A 141 5.11 -8.10 -18.04
N PRO A 142 4.05 -7.70 -18.77
CA PRO A 142 2.84 -8.50 -18.86
C PRO A 142 3.12 -9.84 -19.56
N LYS A 143 2.92 -10.94 -18.86
CA LYS A 143 3.02 -12.33 -19.39
C LYS A 143 1.73 -12.83 -20.01
N GLY A 144 0.63 -12.12 -19.81
CA GLY A 144 -0.68 -12.49 -20.33
C GLY A 144 -1.81 -11.79 -19.59
N GLU A 145 -3.01 -11.96 -20.14
CA GLU A 145 -4.23 -11.33 -19.64
C GLU A 145 -5.38 -12.35 -19.65
N VAL A 146 -6.31 -12.21 -18.71
CA VAL A 146 -7.61 -12.87 -18.74
C VAL A 146 -8.68 -11.82 -18.89
N MET A 147 -9.47 -11.89 -19.97
CA MET A 147 -10.58 -10.98 -20.20
C MET A 147 -11.68 -11.22 -19.18
N LEU A 148 -11.98 -10.22 -18.35
CA LEU A 148 -13.05 -10.30 -17.36
C LEU A 148 -14.37 -9.87 -17.98
N ARG A 149 -15.48 -10.31 -17.38
CA ARG A 149 -16.80 -9.78 -17.75
C ARG A 149 -16.85 -8.29 -17.38
N PRO A 150 -17.05 -7.37 -18.35
CA PRO A 150 -16.99 -5.94 -18.07
C PRO A 150 -18.03 -5.48 -17.05
N GLY A 151 -17.62 -4.57 -16.17
CA GLY A 151 -18.47 -3.92 -15.17
C GLY A 151 -18.81 -4.78 -13.97
N LYS A 152 -18.22 -5.98 -13.81
CA LYS A 152 -18.52 -6.88 -12.68
C LYS A 152 -17.59 -6.70 -11.49
N ARG A 153 -16.29 -6.64 -11.73
CA ARG A 153 -15.26 -6.60 -10.67
C ARG A 153 -15.53 -5.45 -9.70
N LEU A 154 -15.20 -5.65 -8.43
CA LEU A 154 -15.16 -4.55 -7.46
C LEU A 154 -14.26 -3.43 -8.03
N PHE A 155 -14.84 -2.23 -8.11
CA PHE A 155 -14.15 -1.02 -8.54
C PHE A 155 -14.38 0.05 -7.47
N GLY A 156 -13.33 0.39 -6.74
CA GLY A 156 -13.34 1.27 -5.58
C GLY A 156 -11.93 1.39 -5.01
N MET A 157 -11.81 1.84 -3.76
CA MET A 157 -10.55 1.76 -3.01
C MET A 157 -9.99 0.34 -3.07
N PRO A 158 -8.68 0.13 -3.34
CA PRO A 158 -8.16 -1.22 -3.41
C PRO A 158 -8.30 -1.93 -2.07
N GLU A 159 -8.70 -3.20 -2.13
CA GLU A 159 -8.90 -4.07 -0.98
C GLU A 159 -8.07 -5.34 -1.15
N ARG A 160 -7.27 -5.71 -0.13
CA ARG A 160 -6.37 -6.88 -0.18
C ARG A 160 -7.10 -8.20 -0.48
N TYR A 161 -8.38 -8.27 -0.12
CA TYR A 161 -9.23 -9.46 -0.30
C TYR A 161 -10.22 -9.32 -1.46
N ALA A 162 -10.01 -8.36 -2.37
CA ALA A 162 -10.78 -8.29 -3.61
C ALA A 162 -10.23 -9.23 -4.69
N VAL A 163 -8.93 -9.57 -4.62
CA VAL A 163 -8.26 -10.52 -5.52
C VAL A 163 -7.35 -11.38 -4.67
N VAL A 164 -7.57 -12.69 -4.63
CA VAL A 164 -6.78 -13.61 -3.81
C VAL A 164 -6.50 -14.90 -4.55
N THR A 165 -5.37 -15.54 -4.22
CA THR A 165 -5.06 -16.89 -4.68
C THR A 165 -5.67 -17.93 -3.76
N LEU A 166 -6.08 -19.07 -4.33
CA LEU A 166 -6.67 -20.21 -3.63
C LEU A 166 -5.93 -21.51 -4.02
N ASP A 167 -6.04 -22.53 -3.18
CA ASP A 167 -5.47 -23.88 -3.39
C ASP A 167 -4.00 -23.83 -3.85
N ASN A 168 -3.15 -23.24 -3.01
CA ASN A 168 -1.73 -23.03 -3.29
C ASN A 168 -1.48 -22.32 -4.63
N ASP A 169 -2.19 -21.23 -4.91
CA ASP A 169 -2.07 -20.44 -6.14
C ASP A 169 -2.44 -21.19 -7.43
N ARG A 170 -3.30 -22.21 -7.35
CA ARG A 170 -3.86 -22.82 -8.56
C ARG A 170 -5.02 -21.99 -9.11
N PHE A 171 -5.90 -21.51 -8.23
CA PHE A 171 -7.01 -20.65 -8.62
C PHE A 171 -6.78 -19.22 -8.14
N LEU A 172 -7.41 -18.28 -8.82
CA LEU A 172 -7.56 -16.90 -8.38
C LEU A 172 -9.05 -16.58 -8.25
N ALA A 173 -9.44 -15.98 -7.12
CA ALA A 173 -10.78 -15.46 -6.91
C ALA A 173 -10.78 -13.93 -6.99
N ILE A 174 -11.70 -13.37 -7.76
CA ILE A 174 -11.92 -11.93 -7.90
C ILE A 174 -13.32 -11.60 -7.38
N ALA A 175 -13.41 -10.72 -6.39
CA ALA A 175 -14.68 -10.20 -5.89
C ALA A 175 -15.34 -9.30 -6.93
N ASN A 176 -16.60 -9.61 -7.24
CA ASN A 176 -17.48 -8.78 -8.05
C ASN A 176 -18.49 -8.08 -7.16
N PHE A 177 -18.93 -6.90 -7.58
CA PHE A 177 -19.91 -6.10 -6.84
C PHE A 177 -21.18 -5.80 -7.66
N SER A 178 -21.02 -5.52 -8.95
CA SER A 178 -22.12 -5.11 -9.82
C SER A 178 -22.48 -6.20 -10.85
N PRO A 179 -23.77 -6.38 -11.22
CA PRO A 179 -24.97 -5.80 -10.61
C PRO A 179 -25.39 -6.47 -9.30
N ALA A 180 -24.73 -7.58 -8.94
CA ALA A 180 -24.90 -8.30 -7.70
C ALA A 180 -23.55 -8.89 -7.28
N THR A 181 -23.37 -9.06 -5.97
CA THR A 181 -22.14 -9.60 -5.41
C THR A 181 -21.93 -11.06 -5.83
N SER A 182 -20.72 -11.36 -6.31
CA SER A 182 -20.27 -12.69 -6.71
C SER A 182 -18.76 -12.79 -6.66
N ALA A 183 -18.19 -13.97 -6.91
CA ALA A 183 -16.77 -14.17 -7.11
C ALA A 183 -16.50 -14.82 -8.46
N THR A 184 -15.63 -14.22 -9.28
CA THR A 184 -15.10 -14.85 -10.49
C THR A 184 -13.94 -15.75 -10.10
N ILE A 185 -13.97 -17.02 -10.53
CA ILE A 185 -12.90 -18.00 -10.29
C ILE A 185 -12.15 -18.24 -11.60
N ILE A 186 -10.83 -18.08 -11.55
CA ILE A 186 -9.91 -18.27 -12.68
C ILE A 186 -8.97 -19.43 -12.34
N ASP A 187 -8.83 -20.39 -13.25
CA ASP A 187 -7.75 -21.39 -13.18
C ASP A 187 -6.48 -20.75 -13.77
N LEU A 188 -5.42 -20.65 -12.97
CA LEU A 188 -4.17 -19.98 -13.36
C LEU A 188 -3.25 -20.87 -14.19
N ASP A 189 -3.52 -22.17 -14.26
CA ASP A 189 -2.78 -23.08 -15.14
C ASP A 189 -3.30 -22.98 -16.59
N THR A 190 -4.62 -22.84 -16.77
CA THR A 190 -5.21 -22.61 -18.11
C THR A 190 -5.40 -21.13 -18.45
N ARG A 191 -5.40 -20.24 -17.44
CA ARG A 191 -5.71 -18.80 -17.54
C ARG A 191 -7.13 -18.53 -18.07
N GLU A 192 -8.08 -19.34 -17.63
CA GLU A 192 -9.48 -19.25 -18.04
C GLU A 192 -10.41 -19.04 -16.83
N ILE A 193 -11.51 -18.31 -17.06
CA ILE A 193 -12.59 -18.21 -16.08
C ILE A 193 -13.34 -19.54 -16.05
N VAL A 194 -13.32 -20.22 -14.91
CA VAL A 194 -13.99 -21.53 -14.74
C VAL A 194 -15.35 -21.42 -14.06
N ALA A 195 -15.57 -20.39 -13.25
CA ALA A 195 -16.85 -20.18 -12.57
C ALA A 195 -17.10 -18.71 -12.22
N GLU A 196 -18.37 -18.37 -12.06
CA GLU A 196 -18.83 -17.18 -11.36
C GLU A 196 -19.79 -17.64 -10.26
N ILE A 197 -19.45 -17.36 -9.00
CA ILE A 197 -20.15 -17.89 -7.84
C ILE A 197 -20.93 -16.75 -7.17
N PRO A 198 -22.27 -16.81 -7.12
CA PRO A 198 -23.06 -15.79 -6.45
C PRO A 198 -22.73 -15.68 -4.96
N THR A 199 -22.58 -14.46 -4.45
CA THR A 199 -22.33 -14.17 -3.03
C THR A 199 -23.30 -13.12 -2.48
N PRO A 200 -24.63 -13.33 -2.59
CA PRO A 200 -25.62 -12.28 -2.40
C PRO A 200 -25.54 -11.65 -1.01
N GLY A 201 -25.37 -10.32 -0.99
CA GLY A 201 -25.28 -9.53 0.24
C GLY A 201 -23.93 -9.59 0.95
N CYS A 202 -22.92 -10.23 0.34
CA CYS A 202 -21.60 -10.39 0.92
C CYS A 202 -20.50 -9.79 0.04
N SER A 203 -19.48 -9.21 0.66
CA SER A 203 -18.33 -8.59 0.00
C SER A 203 -17.04 -9.37 0.22
N LEU A 204 -16.09 -9.15 -0.70
CA LEU A 204 -14.72 -9.68 -0.68
C LEU A 204 -14.64 -11.22 -0.68
N VAL A 205 -13.41 -11.73 -0.81
CA VAL A 205 -13.09 -13.16 -0.86
C VAL A 205 -11.91 -13.46 0.07
N TYR A 206 -12.21 -13.91 1.29
CA TYR A 206 -11.20 -14.33 2.26
C TYR A 206 -10.89 -15.82 2.05
N PRO A 207 -9.66 -16.23 1.72
CA PRO A 207 -9.33 -17.65 1.59
C PRO A 207 -9.76 -18.44 2.83
N THR A 208 -10.52 -19.50 2.64
CA THR A 208 -11.06 -20.32 3.75
C THR A 208 -11.02 -21.78 3.36
N GLY A 209 -10.45 -22.61 4.23
CA GLY A 209 -10.21 -24.01 3.95
C GLY A 209 -9.14 -24.22 2.89
N LYS A 210 -9.00 -25.46 2.44
CA LYS A 210 -8.03 -25.81 1.39
C LYS A 210 -8.41 -25.25 0.02
N LEU A 211 -9.70 -25.32 -0.31
CA LEU A 211 -10.22 -25.01 -1.65
C LEU A 211 -11.59 -24.33 -1.50
N GLY A 212 -11.54 -23.04 -1.17
CA GLY A 212 -12.72 -22.25 -0.85
C GLY A 212 -12.38 -20.85 -0.38
N PHE A 213 -13.42 -20.07 -0.12
CA PHE A 213 -13.31 -18.73 0.43
C PHE A 213 -14.57 -18.40 1.24
N SER A 214 -14.45 -17.49 2.19
CA SER A 214 -15.59 -16.86 2.85
C SER A 214 -15.77 -15.44 2.33
N SER A 215 -17.01 -14.95 2.35
CA SER A 215 -17.34 -13.55 2.09
C SER A 215 -18.07 -12.97 3.31
N LEU A 216 -17.81 -11.70 3.63
CA LEU A 216 -18.40 -11.02 4.78
C LEU A 216 -19.73 -10.39 4.38
N CYS A 217 -20.81 -10.68 5.09
CA CYS A 217 -22.16 -10.33 4.70
C CYS A 217 -22.71 -9.15 5.52
N ALA A 218 -23.54 -8.32 4.88
CA ALA A 218 -24.14 -7.14 5.50
C ALA A 218 -25.06 -7.48 6.69
N ASP A 219 -25.57 -8.72 6.76
CA ASP A 219 -26.40 -9.24 7.87
C ASP A 219 -25.58 -9.77 9.07
N GLY A 220 -24.27 -9.46 9.11
CA GLY A 220 -23.41 -9.77 10.24
C GLY A 220 -22.78 -11.16 10.19
N ARG A 221 -22.94 -11.90 9.09
CA ARG A 221 -22.49 -13.30 8.93
C ARG A 221 -21.30 -13.42 8.00
N PHE A 222 -20.62 -14.56 8.06
CA PHE A 222 -19.85 -15.04 6.91
C PHE A 222 -20.69 -15.97 6.05
N MET A 223 -20.42 -15.96 4.74
CA MET A 223 -20.84 -17.01 3.83
C MET A 223 -19.60 -17.74 3.31
N SER A 224 -19.37 -18.95 3.80
CA SER A 224 -18.26 -19.80 3.38
C SER A 224 -18.66 -20.64 2.18
N THR A 225 -17.85 -20.55 1.13
CA THR A 225 -17.99 -21.23 -0.15
C THR A 225 -16.91 -22.30 -0.28
N GLU A 226 -17.33 -23.55 -0.44
CA GLU A 226 -16.48 -24.67 -0.81
C GLU A 226 -16.52 -24.85 -2.33
N LEU A 227 -15.37 -25.13 -2.95
CA LEU A 227 -15.27 -25.39 -4.39
C LEU A 227 -15.00 -26.86 -4.69
N ASN A 228 -15.47 -27.31 -5.84
CA ASN A 228 -15.04 -28.55 -6.47
C ASN A 228 -13.60 -28.42 -6.98
N THR A 229 -12.96 -29.54 -7.30
CA THR A 229 -11.59 -29.59 -7.83
C THR A 229 -11.41 -28.90 -9.20
N ASP A 230 -12.52 -28.62 -9.90
CA ASP A 230 -12.58 -27.85 -11.15
C ASP A 230 -12.86 -26.36 -10.93
N GLY A 231 -12.93 -25.90 -9.67
CA GLY A 231 -13.18 -24.51 -9.31
C GLY A 231 -14.67 -24.09 -9.30
N THR A 232 -15.59 -25.00 -9.64
CA THR A 232 -17.03 -24.73 -9.57
C THR A 232 -17.57 -24.81 -8.14
N LEU A 233 -18.76 -24.25 -7.92
CA LEU A 233 -19.39 -24.24 -6.60
C LEU A 233 -19.73 -25.68 -6.13
N LEU A 234 -19.24 -26.07 -4.96
CA LEU A 234 -19.65 -27.31 -4.27
C LEU A 234 -20.75 -27.04 -3.25
N LYS A 235 -20.52 -26.09 -2.34
CA LYS A 235 -21.44 -25.80 -1.22
C LYS A 235 -21.25 -24.39 -0.69
N GLN A 236 -22.33 -23.78 -0.20
CA GLN A 236 -22.27 -22.55 0.60
C GLN A 236 -22.92 -22.77 1.96
N THR A 237 -22.27 -22.26 3.01
CA THR A 237 -22.77 -22.29 4.39
C THR A 237 -22.65 -20.90 4.98
N ARG A 238 -23.70 -20.41 5.64
CA ARG A 238 -23.65 -19.16 6.41
C ARG A 238 -23.39 -19.46 7.87
N THR A 239 -22.58 -18.63 8.51
CA THR A 239 -22.36 -18.67 9.96
C THR A 239 -23.51 -17.99 10.69
N ASP A 240 -23.47 -18.07 12.02
CA ASP A 240 -24.25 -17.15 12.85
C ASP A 240 -23.76 -15.70 12.67
N SER A 241 -24.64 -14.76 13.00
CA SER A 241 -24.30 -13.33 12.97
C SER A 241 -23.44 -12.99 14.19
N PHE A 242 -22.39 -12.21 13.99
CA PHE A 242 -21.42 -11.86 15.03
C PHE A 242 -21.17 -10.34 15.17
N PHE A 243 -21.66 -9.55 14.22
CA PHE A 243 -21.62 -8.09 14.27
C PHE A 243 -22.91 -7.49 13.68
N SER A 244 -23.18 -6.22 13.99
CA SER A 244 -24.27 -5.44 13.40
C SER A 244 -23.65 -4.34 12.56
N SER A 245 -24.01 -4.27 11.28
CA SER A 245 -23.54 -3.19 10.40
C SER A 245 -24.00 -1.80 10.87
N ASP A 246 -25.12 -1.75 11.62
CA ASP A 246 -25.69 -0.51 12.13
C ASP A 246 -25.12 -0.13 13.50
N ASP A 247 -24.97 -1.09 14.41
CA ASP A 247 -24.66 -0.81 15.83
C ASP A 247 -23.18 -0.99 16.19
N ASN A 248 -22.50 -1.94 15.55
CA ASN A 248 -21.10 -2.27 15.83
C ASN A 248 -20.40 -2.74 14.55
N PRO A 249 -20.21 -1.81 13.59
CA PRO A 249 -19.55 -2.12 12.34
C PRO A 249 -18.10 -2.54 12.57
N ILE A 250 -17.65 -3.47 11.73
CA ILE A 250 -16.28 -3.96 11.71
C ILE A 250 -15.57 -3.48 10.44
N TYR A 251 -14.24 -3.40 10.50
CA TYR A 251 -13.41 -3.27 9.32
C TYR A 251 -13.30 -4.62 8.63
N GLU A 252 -13.59 -4.66 7.34
CA GLU A 252 -13.49 -5.81 6.43
C GLU A 252 -12.03 -6.22 6.12
N ARG A 253 -11.05 -5.59 6.77
CA ARG A 253 -9.62 -5.73 6.48
C ARG A 253 -8.95 -6.45 7.63
N PRO A 254 -8.81 -7.79 7.62
CA PRO A 254 -8.14 -8.51 8.68
C PRO A 254 -6.63 -8.64 8.45
N ALA A 255 -5.89 -8.71 9.54
CA ALA A 255 -4.59 -9.39 9.58
C ALA A 255 -4.82 -10.90 9.71
N VAL A 256 -4.08 -11.72 8.93
CA VAL A 256 -4.17 -13.19 9.02
C VAL A 256 -2.86 -13.75 9.57
N ILE A 257 -2.95 -14.45 10.70
CA ILE A 257 -1.83 -15.10 11.39
C ILE A 257 -2.21 -16.56 11.62
N ASP A 258 -1.41 -17.50 11.10
CA ASP A 258 -1.59 -18.95 11.29
C ASP A 258 -3.01 -19.48 11.02
N GLY A 259 -3.69 -18.87 10.04
CA GLY A 259 -5.05 -19.23 9.65
C GLY A 259 -6.17 -18.61 10.51
N ILE A 260 -5.83 -17.68 11.40
CA ILE A 260 -6.80 -16.85 12.13
C ILE A 260 -6.79 -15.44 11.54
N ALA A 261 -7.94 -14.97 11.06
CA ALA A 261 -8.17 -13.62 10.56
C ALA A 261 -8.71 -12.73 11.68
N TYR A 262 -8.03 -11.63 11.98
CA TYR A 262 -8.35 -10.71 13.07
C TYR A 262 -9.03 -9.46 12.51
N PHE A 263 -10.36 -9.37 12.64
CA PHE A 263 -11.17 -8.24 12.14
C PHE A 263 -11.37 -7.20 13.24
N PRO A 264 -10.80 -5.99 13.15
CA PRO A 264 -11.03 -4.94 14.13
C PRO A 264 -12.43 -4.32 13.96
N SER A 265 -12.97 -3.73 15.03
CA SER A 265 -14.21 -2.94 14.98
C SER A 265 -13.97 -1.47 15.25
N ILE A 266 -14.92 -0.62 14.83
CA ILE A 266 -14.89 0.82 15.14
C ILE A 266 -14.93 1.06 16.65
N ALA A 267 -15.56 0.16 17.41
CA ALA A 267 -15.60 0.22 18.88
C ALA A 267 -14.31 -0.24 19.58
N GLY A 268 -13.24 -0.53 18.84
CA GLY A 268 -11.97 -0.98 19.41
C GLY A 268 -12.00 -2.42 19.93
N LEU A 269 -12.86 -3.27 19.37
CA LEU A 269 -12.79 -4.72 19.55
C LEU A 269 -12.01 -5.35 18.40
N VAL A 270 -11.62 -6.62 18.57
CA VAL A 270 -11.13 -7.47 17.49
C VAL A 270 -11.77 -8.84 17.55
N TYR A 271 -12.26 -9.30 16.39
CA TYR A 271 -12.92 -10.58 16.20
C TYR A 271 -11.94 -11.56 15.53
N PRO A 272 -11.45 -12.59 16.24
CA PRO A 272 -10.67 -13.65 15.62
C PRO A 272 -11.59 -14.60 14.87
N VAL A 273 -11.24 -14.94 13.62
CA VAL A 273 -12.01 -15.85 12.77
C VAL A 273 -11.08 -16.94 12.25
N ASP A 274 -11.32 -18.20 12.62
CA ASP A 274 -10.57 -19.33 12.08
C ASP A 274 -11.04 -19.62 10.65
N VAL A 275 -10.11 -19.49 9.69
CA VAL A 275 -10.37 -19.73 8.27
C VAL A 275 -9.71 -21.00 7.76
N ARG A 276 -9.19 -21.87 8.64
CA ARG A 276 -8.55 -23.14 8.26
C ARG A 276 -9.57 -24.21 7.89
N GLY A 277 -10.75 -24.16 8.51
CA GLY A 277 -11.87 -25.05 8.22
C GLY A 277 -12.58 -24.72 6.92
N LYS A 278 -13.53 -25.58 6.52
CA LYS A 278 -14.40 -25.34 5.35
C LYS A 278 -15.40 -24.19 5.56
N VAL A 279 -15.74 -23.94 6.81
CA VAL A 279 -16.62 -22.86 7.25
C VAL A 279 -15.82 -21.99 8.19
N ALA A 280 -15.95 -20.67 8.05
CA ALA A 280 -15.30 -19.72 8.95
C ALA A 280 -15.89 -19.87 10.35
N GLU A 281 -15.03 -19.94 11.37
CA GLU A 281 -15.45 -20.08 12.76
C GLU A 281 -15.09 -18.82 13.53
N VAL A 282 -16.10 -18.05 13.94
CA VAL A 282 -15.91 -16.79 14.66
C VAL A 282 -15.66 -17.10 16.14
N GLY A 283 -14.51 -16.67 16.65
CA GLY A 283 -14.14 -16.77 18.05
C GLY A 283 -14.63 -15.58 18.89
N GLU A 284 -14.38 -15.67 20.19
CA GLU A 284 -14.73 -14.61 21.13
C GLU A 284 -13.93 -13.33 20.86
N ALA A 285 -14.64 -12.22 20.70
CA ALA A 285 -14.05 -10.89 20.53
C ALA A 285 -13.35 -10.43 21.81
N TRP A 286 -12.29 -9.65 21.66
CA TRP A 286 -11.57 -9.05 22.79
C TRP A 286 -11.20 -7.59 22.50
N SER A 287 -10.93 -6.82 23.55
CA SER A 287 -10.73 -5.37 23.45
C SER A 287 -9.29 -5.01 23.07
N LEU A 288 -9.13 -4.14 22.07
CA LEU A 288 -7.85 -3.52 21.71
C LEU A 288 -7.49 -2.36 22.65
N VAL A 289 -8.50 -1.79 23.31
CA VAL A 289 -8.39 -0.62 24.21
C VAL A 289 -8.73 -1.02 25.66
N SER A 290 -8.10 -0.37 26.63
CA SER A 290 -8.53 -0.41 28.03
C SER A 290 -9.77 0.47 28.25
N GLU A 291 -10.38 0.39 29.44
CA GLU A 291 -11.52 1.23 29.82
C GLU A 291 -11.16 2.73 29.78
N GLN A 292 -9.99 3.11 30.32
CA GLN A 292 -9.50 4.49 30.29
C GLN A 292 -9.27 5.01 28.86
N GLU A 293 -8.74 4.15 27.98
CA GLU A 293 -8.52 4.52 26.57
C GLU A 293 -9.85 4.67 25.83
N ARG A 294 -10.87 3.89 26.20
CA ARG A 294 -12.22 4.03 25.67
C ARG A 294 -12.87 5.35 26.10
N GLU A 295 -12.67 5.79 27.33
CA GLU A 295 -13.13 7.12 27.81
C GLU A 295 -12.46 8.27 27.04
N GLN A 296 -11.26 8.06 26.52
CA GLN A 296 -10.53 8.99 25.65
C GLN A 296 -10.87 8.80 24.16
N ASN A 297 -11.86 7.97 23.83
CA ASN A 297 -12.28 7.64 22.47
C ASN A 297 -11.13 7.13 21.60
N TRP A 298 -10.22 6.32 22.13
CA TRP A 298 -9.25 5.61 21.29
C TRP A 298 -9.96 4.56 20.44
N ALA A 299 -9.69 4.58 19.13
CA ALA A 299 -10.22 3.59 18.19
C ALA A 299 -9.24 3.31 17.04
N PRO A 300 -9.37 2.15 16.37
CA PRO A 300 -8.70 1.90 15.10
C PRO A 300 -9.19 2.86 14.01
N GLY A 301 -8.32 3.26 13.09
CA GLY A 301 -8.73 4.04 11.92
C GLY A 301 -7.67 4.15 10.82
N GLY A 302 -8.11 4.28 9.56
CA GLY A 302 -7.24 4.39 8.38
C GLY A 302 -7.73 3.56 7.20
N ILE A 303 -7.09 3.73 6.03
CA ILE A 303 -7.46 3.01 4.81
C ILE A 303 -6.96 1.56 4.90
N VAL A 304 -5.64 1.31 4.85
CA VAL A 304 -5.07 0.00 5.20
C VAL A 304 -4.56 0.06 6.64
N LEU A 305 -5.48 -0.07 7.60
CA LEU A 305 -5.19 0.19 9.02
C LEU A 305 -4.48 -0.95 9.76
N ILE A 306 -4.45 -2.16 9.20
CA ILE A 306 -3.95 -3.35 9.90
C ILE A 306 -3.15 -4.27 8.98
N ASP A 307 -2.05 -4.80 9.53
CA ASP A 307 -1.20 -5.81 8.90
C ASP A 307 -0.49 -6.62 9.99
N ARG A 308 0.20 -7.69 9.59
CA ARG A 308 0.85 -8.63 10.51
C ARG A 308 2.32 -8.80 10.19
N ASP A 309 3.07 -9.32 11.15
CA ASP A 309 4.45 -9.81 10.93
C ASP A 309 4.52 -11.35 10.90
N ASP A 310 5.71 -11.89 10.61
CA ASP A 310 5.98 -13.34 10.67
C ASP A 310 6.23 -13.85 12.10
N GLN A 311 6.19 -12.98 13.11
CA GLN A 311 6.38 -13.33 14.52
C GLN A 311 5.05 -13.54 15.27
N GLY A 312 3.91 -13.46 14.57
CA GLY A 312 2.59 -13.68 15.14
C GLY A 312 1.99 -12.45 15.82
N ARG A 313 2.45 -11.25 15.45
CA ARG A 313 1.88 -9.98 15.90
C ARG A 313 1.13 -9.29 14.79
N PHE A 314 0.11 -8.51 15.16
CA PHE A 314 -0.54 -7.57 14.25
C PHE A 314 -0.42 -6.14 14.75
N TYR A 315 -0.44 -5.22 13.80
CA TYR A 315 -0.19 -3.80 13.96
C TYR A 315 -1.44 -3.06 13.50
N VAL A 316 -1.98 -2.16 14.32
CA VAL A 316 -3.20 -1.42 14.02
C VAL A 316 -2.96 0.07 14.17
N ILE A 317 -3.33 0.88 13.19
CA ILE A 317 -3.34 2.34 13.31
C ILE A 317 -4.46 2.73 14.28
N MET A 318 -4.12 3.54 15.28
CA MET A 318 -5.02 3.98 16.34
C MET A 318 -4.98 5.50 16.46
N HIS A 319 -6.14 6.09 16.75
CA HIS A 319 -6.27 7.52 17.04
C HIS A 319 -7.15 7.75 18.27
N ALA A 320 -6.89 8.83 18.97
CA ALA A 320 -7.80 9.36 20.00
C ALA A 320 -8.97 10.12 19.36
N ASP A 321 -9.92 10.54 20.20
CA ASP A 321 -11.03 11.42 19.80
C ASP A 321 -11.89 10.86 18.65
N ALA A 322 -12.06 9.53 18.63
CA ALA A 322 -12.91 8.89 17.65
C ALA A 322 -14.35 9.41 17.71
N LYS A 323 -14.89 9.68 16.53
CA LYS A 323 -16.23 10.19 16.29
C LYS A 323 -16.79 9.58 15.00
N ASP A 324 -18.09 9.73 14.81
CA ASP A 324 -18.72 9.29 13.56
C ASP A 324 -18.00 9.89 12.33
N GLY A 325 -17.74 9.05 11.33
CA GLY A 325 -16.96 9.39 10.14
C GLY A 325 -15.43 9.42 10.28
N SER A 326 -14.85 9.21 11.47
CA SER A 326 -13.38 9.25 11.65
C SER A 326 -12.63 7.95 11.27
N TYR A 327 -13.35 6.86 11.02
CA TYR A 327 -12.82 5.50 10.87
C TYR A 327 -11.85 5.28 9.69
N GLN A 328 -11.86 6.13 8.66
CA GLN A 328 -10.89 6.09 7.56
C GLN A 328 -9.76 7.13 7.71
N GLY A 329 -9.78 7.91 8.80
CA GLY A 329 -8.96 9.11 8.97
C GLY A 329 -7.50 8.85 9.32
N GLY A 330 -7.12 7.61 9.66
CA GLY A 330 -5.78 7.29 10.12
C GLY A 330 -5.58 7.53 11.63
N GLY A 331 -4.34 7.68 12.07
CA GLY A 331 -4.04 7.92 13.48
C GLY A 331 -2.62 8.33 13.78
N SER A 332 -2.40 8.77 15.03
CA SER A 332 -1.10 9.23 15.53
C SER A 332 -0.24 8.11 16.09
N GLU A 333 -0.80 6.91 16.27
CA GLU A 333 -0.07 5.77 16.81
C GLU A 333 -0.34 4.48 16.03
N VAL A 334 0.61 3.55 16.09
CA VAL A 334 0.41 2.16 15.69
C VAL A 334 0.55 1.28 16.93
N TRP A 335 -0.48 0.50 17.25
CA TRP A 335 -0.47 -0.40 18.39
C TRP A 335 -0.18 -1.82 17.93
N VAL A 336 0.68 -2.52 18.69
CA VAL A 336 1.15 -3.86 18.36
C VAL A 336 0.59 -4.86 19.35
N PHE A 337 0.01 -5.93 18.83
CA PHE A 337 -0.64 -6.97 19.63
C PHE A 337 -0.02 -8.34 19.35
N ASP A 338 0.23 -9.09 20.43
CA ASP A 338 0.49 -10.53 20.36
C ASP A 338 -0.86 -11.24 20.21
N ALA A 339 -1.05 -11.88 19.06
CA ALA A 339 -2.33 -12.42 18.65
C ALA A 339 -2.76 -13.65 19.46
N VAL A 340 -1.79 -14.40 20.00
CA VAL A 340 -2.00 -15.58 20.84
C VAL A 340 -2.30 -15.16 22.28
N LYS A 341 -1.53 -14.20 22.81
CA LYS A 341 -1.71 -13.70 24.18
C LYS A 341 -2.90 -12.74 24.32
N LYS A 342 -3.48 -12.27 23.21
CA LYS A 342 -4.57 -11.27 23.19
C LYS A 342 -4.18 -10.01 23.97
N GLN A 343 -2.95 -9.56 23.78
CA GLN A 343 -2.31 -8.53 24.59
C GLN A 343 -1.62 -7.50 23.70
N ARG A 344 -1.77 -6.22 24.04
CA ARG A 344 -0.92 -5.16 23.49
C ARG A 344 0.50 -5.30 24.05
N VAL A 345 1.48 -5.36 23.17
CA VAL A 345 2.91 -5.51 23.52
C VAL A 345 3.70 -4.23 23.29
N MET A 346 3.22 -3.31 22.44
CA MET A 346 3.89 -2.04 22.16
C MET A 346 2.90 -0.99 21.64
N ARG A 347 3.23 0.28 21.84
CA ARG A 347 2.63 1.44 21.16
C ARG A 347 3.76 2.18 20.45
N ILE A 348 3.62 2.39 19.15
CA ILE A 348 4.56 3.15 18.32
C ILE A 348 3.94 4.53 18.13
N ALA A 349 4.57 5.56 18.70
CA ALA A 349 4.21 6.94 18.39
C ALA A 349 4.77 7.29 17.01
N LEU A 350 3.89 7.70 16.10
CA LEU A 350 4.31 8.13 14.77
C LEU A 350 4.85 9.56 14.83
N ARG A 351 5.84 9.87 14.00
CA ARG A 351 6.35 11.23 13.84
C ARG A 351 5.31 12.15 13.26
N GLU A 352 4.57 11.64 12.27
CA GLU A 352 3.46 12.32 11.61
C GLU A 352 2.21 11.42 11.63
N TRP A 353 1.06 11.99 11.26
CA TRP A 353 -0.18 11.21 11.17
C TRP A 353 -0.04 10.07 10.14
N GLY A 354 -0.52 8.87 10.46
CA GLY A 354 -0.46 7.69 9.58
C GLY A 354 -1.82 7.36 8.96
N LEU A 355 -1.87 7.17 7.65
CA LEU A 355 -3.10 6.88 6.89
C LEU A 355 -3.29 5.39 6.59
N SER A 356 -2.19 4.68 6.32
CA SER A 356 -2.14 3.28 5.94
C SER A 356 -0.82 2.69 6.37
N LEU A 357 -0.81 1.40 6.66
CA LEU A 357 0.40 0.68 7.06
C LEU A 357 0.60 -0.60 6.25
N GLY A 358 1.85 -1.04 6.22
CA GLY A 358 2.25 -2.34 5.70
C GLY A 358 3.51 -2.82 6.41
N LEU A 359 3.65 -4.13 6.56
CA LEU A 359 4.84 -4.72 7.15
C LEU A 359 5.61 -5.54 6.13
N SER A 360 6.94 -5.44 6.22
CA SER A 360 7.83 -6.39 5.54
C SER A 360 7.73 -7.76 6.21
N ARG A 361 8.30 -8.78 5.59
CA ARG A 361 8.37 -10.15 6.10
C ARG A 361 9.73 -10.45 6.72
N GLY A 362 9.89 -11.67 7.23
CA GLY A 362 11.10 -12.17 7.83
C GLY A 362 11.25 -11.88 9.33
N LYS A 363 12.45 -12.14 9.85
CA LYS A 363 12.74 -12.10 11.29
C LYS A 363 12.78 -10.68 11.87
N ASN A 364 13.17 -9.70 11.06
CA ASN A 364 13.33 -8.31 11.47
C ASN A 364 12.43 -7.44 10.56
N PRO A 365 11.10 -7.48 10.74
CA PRO A 365 10.20 -6.75 9.88
C PRO A 365 10.37 -5.23 10.05
N VAL A 366 10.06 -4.48 9.00
CA VAL A 366 9.97 -3.02 9.04
C VAL A 366 8.49 -2.65 8.91
N LEU A 367 8.03 -1.72 9.74
CA LEU A 367 6.72 -1.10 9.61
C LEU A 367 6.85 0.11 8.68
N MET A 368 6.09 0.12 7.60
CA MET A 368 5.97 1.25 6.67
C MET A 368 4.61 1.91 6.85
N VAL A 369 4.57 3.23 6.97
CA VAL A 369 3.37 4.03 7.22
C VAL A 369 3.28 5.19 6.24
N VAL A 370 2.10 5.40 5.66
CA VAL A 370 1.84 6.48 4.70
C VAL A 370 1.48 7.76 5.44
N ASN A 371 2.19 8.84 5.17
CA ASN A 371 1.84 10.18 5.64
C ASN A 371 0.72 10.77 4.74
N PRO A 372 -0.46 11.16 5.28
CA PRO A 372 -1.59 11.66 4.49
C PRO A 372 -1.39 13.08 3.92
N MET A 373 -0.36 13.81 4.36
CA MET A 373 -0.12 15.18 3.91
C MET A 373 0.87 15.22 2.74
N THR A 374 1.94 14.43 2.83
CA THR A 374 3.05 14.40 1.86
C THR A 374 3.06 13.15 1.00
N MET A 375 2.28 12.13 1.36
CA MET A 375 2.26 10.81 0.74
C MET A 375 3.60 10.07 0.81
N SER A 376 4.53 10.55 1.64
CA SER A 376 5.80 9.85 1.91
C SER A 376 5.57 8.58 2.73
N LEU A 377 6.54 7.67 2.66
CA LEU A 377 6.53 6.38 3.34
C LEU A 377 7.49 6.41 4.52
N GLU A 378 6.97 6.53 5.73
CA GLU A 378 7.77 6.54 6.96
C GLU A 378 8.03 5.10 7.42
N MET A 379 9.28 4.80 7.78
CA MET A 379 9.71 3.48 8.21
C MET A 379 10.04 3.48 9.70
N TYR A 380 9.58 2.45 10.40
CA TYR A 380 9.76 2.26 11.84
C TYR A 380 10.31 0.87 12.14
N ASN A 381 11.19 0.79 13.13
CA ASN A 381 11.69 -0.48 13.65
C ASN A 381 10.60 -1.16 14.48
N THR A 382 10.28 -2.42 14.19
CA THR A 382 9.19 -3.15 14.84
C THR A 382 9.51 -3.68 16.24
N GLU A 383 10.77 -3.66 16.64
CA GLU A 383 11.23 -4.08 17.97
C GLU A 383 11.30 -2.89 18.94
N SER A 384 11.88 -1.77 18.51
CA SER A 384 12.03 -0.57 19.35
C SER A 384 10.88 0.44 19.20
N GLY A 385 10.16 0.41 18.08
CA GLY A 385 9.19 1.44 17.71
C GLY A 385 9.83 2.75 17.21
N GLU A 386 11.15 2.79 17.06
CA GLU A 386 11.85 3.99 16.63
C GLU A 386 11.72 4.24 15.13
N PHE A 387 11.58 5.51 14.75
CA PHE A 387 11.66 5.94 13.37
C PHE A 387 13.05 5.65 12.78
N ILE A 388 13.07 5.06 11.59
CA ILE A 388 14.28 4.75 10.83
C ILE A 388 14.57 5.88 9.83
N SER A 389 13.67 6.05 8.86
CA SER A 389 13.79 7.03 7.78
C SER A 389 12.44 7.22 7.07
N SER A 390 12.39 8.14 6.11
CA SER A 390 11.24 8.32 5.22
C SER A 390 11.69 8.16 3.78
N ILE A 391 10.89 7.50 2.96
CA ILE A 391 11.04 7.44 1.50
C ILE A 391 10.06 8.45 0.90
N ASP A 392 10.61 9.45 0.23
CA ASP A 392 9.91 10.54 -0.42
C ASP A 392 10.51 10.82 -1.81
N ASP A 393 9.92 11.79 -2.51
CA ASP A 393 10.33 12.28 -3.83
C ASP A 393 10.60 11.16 -4.88
N PHE A 394 9.79 10.11 -4.86
CA PHE A 394 9.89 8.98 -5.79
C PHE A 394 8.80 8.99 -6.88
N GLY A 395 8.09 10.11 -7.03
CA GLY A 395 6.93 10.26 -7.92
C GLY A 395 5.63 9.75 -7.32
N GLN A 396 5.56 9.65 -5.99
CA GLN A 396 4.40 9.18 -5.26
C GLN A 396 3.27 10.21 -5.25
N GLU A 397 2.05 9.73 -5.45
CA GLU A 397 0.84 10.54 -5.49
C GLU A 397 -0.15 10.08 -4.43
N THR A 398 -0.48 8.79 -4.40
CA THR A 398 -1.40 8.18 -3.43
C THR A 398 -1.04 6.70 -3.15
N PRO A 399 0.08 6.41 -2.47
CA PRO A 399 0.52 5.07 -2.12
C PRO A 399 -0.33 4.46 -1.00
N LEU A 400 -1.61 4.18 -1.27
CA LEU A 400 -2.59 3.83 -0.23
C LEU A 400 -2.50 2.37 0.25
N MET A 401 -1.85 1.49 -0.51
CA MET A 401 -1.70 0.09 -0.12
C MET A 401 -0.25 -0.36 -0.25
N MET A 402 0.31 -0.83 0.85
CA MET A 402 1.63 -1.46 0.86
C MET A 402 1.48 -2.90 1.30
N THR A 403 2.16 -3.80 0.61
CA THR A 403 2.20 -5.22 0.96
C THR A 403 3.65 -5.67 0.95
N GLY A 404 4.14 -6.18 2.09
CA GLY A 404 5.43 -6.86 2.11
C GLY A 404 5.43 -8.05 1.16
N SER A 405 6.52 -8.24 0.45
CA SER A 405 6.72 -9.33 -0.51
C SER A 405 6.47 -10.70 0.13
N LYS A 406 6.02 -11.66 -0.68
CA LYS A 406 5.82 -13.06 -0.28
C LYS A 406 6.92 -13.97 -0.81
#